data_AF-A0AAJ2H3Y3-F1
#
_entry.id   AF-A0AAJ2H3Y3-F1
#
_cell.length_a   1.000
_cell.length_b   1.000
_cell.length_c   1.000
_cell.angle_alpha   90.00
_cell.angle_beta   90.00
_cell.angle_gamma   90.00
#
_symmetry.space_group_name_H-M   'P 1'
#
loop_
_entity.id
_entity.type
_entity.pdbx_description
1 polymer ?
#
loop_
_entity_poly.entity_id
_entity_poly.type
_entity_poly.pdbx_seq_one_letter_code
_entity_poly.pdbx_strand_id
1 'polypeptide(L)'
;PTDGSVIGFDNIVGKLRFNNSISMSKNSTAVGTLNPGEGKVGFNAEFTFNPLEGDGTGRENGVFRVKDINLYPGVKTGTGPTAVYSTGAPQRLGEMVITGGRISSQLGIVPRN
;
A
#
# COMPACT_ATOMS: atom_id res chain seq x y z
N PRO A 1 14.41 7.66 -6.75
CA PRO A 1 14.61 8.76 -7.71
C PRO A 1 16.08 8.86 -8.10
N THR A 2 16.39 9.21 -9.35
CA THR A 2 17.78 9.27 -9.84
C THR A 2 18.61 10.36 -9.15
N ASP A 3 17.96 11.33 -8.53
CA ASP A 3 18.55 12.46 -7.80
C ASP A 3 18.62 12.26 -6.28
N GLY A 4 18.18 11.10 -5.77
CA GLY A 4 18.14 10.81 -4.33
C GLY A 4 17.02 11.52 -3.56
N SER A 5 16.10 12.20 -4.26
CA SER A 5 14.92 12.78 -3.63
C SER A 5 13.92 11.72 -3.18
N VAL A 6 13.10 12.04 -2.17
CA VAL A 6 12.05 11.17 -1.64
C VAL A 6 10.81 12.00 -1.33
N ILE A 7 9.62 11.45 -1.58
CA ILE A 7 8.37 11.99 -1.06
C ILE A 7 8.06 11.30 0.27
N GLY A 8 7.97 12.08 1.33
CA GLY A 8 7.59 11.64 2.66
C GLY A 8 6.13 11.96 2.96
N PHE A 9 5.49 11.06 3.70
CA PHE A 9 4.16 11.25 4.26
C PHE A 9 4.32 11.31 5.78
N ASP A 10 4.25 12.51 6.33
CA ASP A 10 4.51 12.76 7.74
C ASP A 10 3.23 13.16 8.46
N ASN A 11 3.26 12.99 9.79
CA ASN A 11 2.15 13.32 10.67
C ASN A 11 0.84 12.64 10.21
N ILE A 12 0.95 11.34 9.93
CA ILE A 12 -0.16 10.49 9.49
C ILE A 12 -1.05 10.18 10.68
N VAL A 13 -2.36 10.42 10.54
CA VAL A 13 -3.38 10.07 11.53
C VAL A 13 -4.57 9.45 10.81
N GLY A 14 -5.11 8.35 11.34
CA GLY A 14 -6.32 7.75 10.78
C GLY A 14 -6.51 6.31 11.22
N LYS A 15 -7.71 5.77 10.97
CA LYS A 15 -8.01 4.36 11.19
C LYS A 15 -7.73 3.55 9.93
N LEU A 16 -7.04 2.43 10.10
CA LEU A 16 -6.81 1.42 9.06
C LEU A 16 -7.30 0.08 9.56
N ARG A 17 -7.94 -0.70 8.68
CA ARG A 17 -8.24 -2.11 8.92
C ARG A 17 -7.43 -2.95 7.95
N PHE A 18 -6.68 -3.90 8.48
CA PHE A 18 -5.97 -4.91 7.70
C PHE A 18 -6.69 -6.25 7.82
N ASN A 19 -6.91 -6.91 6.70
CA ASN A 19 -7.45 -8.26 6.64
C ASN A 19 -6.57 -9.12 5.74
N ASN A 20 -6.16 -10.27 6.25
CA ASN A 20 -5.47 -11.30 5.48
C ASN A 20 -6.30 -12.59 5.50
N SER A 21 -6.55 -13.16 4.32
CA SER A 21 -7.31 -14.39 4.17
C SER A 21 -6.57 -15.38 3.27
N ILE A 22 -6.25 -16.54 3.83
CA ILE A 22 -5.73 -17.69 3.11
C ILE A 22 -6.90 -18.63 2.81
N SER A 23 -7.10 -18.93 1.54
CA SER A 23 -8.19 -19.77 1.04
C SER A 23 -7.63 -21.01 0.35
N MET A 24 -8.19 -22.17 0.65
CA MET A 24 -7.89 -23.41 -0.05
C MET A 24 -9.11 -23.82 -0.84
N SER A 25 -8.93 -24.06 -2.13
CA SER A 25 -10.00 -24.45 -3.04
C SER A 25 -9.50 -25.51 -4.00
N LYS A 26 -10.39 -26.23 -4.66
CA LYS A 26 -10.01 -26.99 -5.85
C LYS A 26 -9.87 -26.00 -7.00
N ASN A 27 -8.86 -26.17 -7.85
CA ASN A 27 -8.76 -25.51 -9.14
C ASN A 27 -9.88 -26.06 -10.05
N SER A 28 -11.09 -25.56 -9.81
CA SER A 28 -12.16 -25.64 -10.77
C SER A 28 -11.95 -24.46 -11.68
N THR A 29 -11.61 -24.64 -12.95
CA THR A 29 -12.24 -23.84 -14.01
C THR A 29 -11.78 -24.24 -15.40
N ALA A 30 -12.79 -24.51 -16.24
CA ALA A 30 -12.84 -24.33 -17.69
C ALA A 30 -11.81 -25.06 -18.55
N VAL A 31 -12.32 -25.56 -19.69
CA VAL A 31 -11.54 -26.11 -20.80
C VAL A 31 -10.46 -25.10 -21.19
N GLY A 32 -9.19 -25.44 -20.96
CA GLY A 32 -8.03 -24.62 -21.36
C GLY A 32 -7.06 -24.20 -20.24
N THR A 33 -7.36 -24.45 -18.96
CA THR A 33 -6.44 -24.14 -17.86
C THR A 33 -5.51 -25.32 -17.54
N LEU A 34 -4.24 -25.04 -17.23
CA LEU A 34 -3.27 -26.04 -16.77
C LEU A 34 -3.78 -26.69 -15.46
N ASN A 35 -3.87 -28.02 -15.48
CA ASN A 35 -4.17 -28.91 -14.35
C ASN A 35 -5.53 -28.71 -13.63
N PRO A 36 -6.64 -29.15 -14.26
CA PRO A 36 -7.96 -29.16 -13.62
C PRO A 36 -8.03 -30.19 -12.48
N GLY A 37 -8.60 -29.79 -11.34
CA GLY A 37 -8.81 -30.67 -10.18
C GLY A 37 -7.71 -30.66 -9.10
N GLU A 38 -6.58 -30.00 -9.36
CA GLU A 38 -5.52 -29.80 -8.36
C GLU A 38 -5.94 -28.80 -7.26
N GLY A 39 -5.27 -28.85 -6.11
CA GLY A 39 -5.48 -27.88 -5.04
C GLY A 39 -4.95 -26.49 -5.44
N LYS A 40 -5.72 -25.45 -5.12
CA LYS A 40 -5.33 -24.04 -5.26
C LYS A 40 -5.27 -23.41 -3.87
N VAL A 41 -4.17 -22.71 -3.59
CA VAL A 41 -4.02 -21.86 -2.40
C VAL A 41 -4.09 -20.41 -2.83
N GLY A 42 -5.03 -19.64 -2.27
CA GLY A 42 -5.19 -18.22 -2.51
C GLY A 42 -4.83 -17.39 -1.29
N PHE A 43 -3.92 -16.42 -1.45
CA PHE A 43 -3.56 -15.41 -0.45
C PHE A 43 -4.22 -14.09 -0.83
N ASN A 44 -5.09 -13.59 0.04
CA ASN A 44 -5.80 -12.33 -0.17
C ASN A 44 -5.41 -11.36 0.94
N ALA A 45 -5.02 -10.15 0.57
CA ALA A 45 -4.69 -9.09 1.53
C ALA A 45 -5.56 -7.87 1.23
N GLU A 46 -6.09 -7.24 2.26
CA GLU A 46 -6.95 -6.08 2.15
C GLU A 46 -6.54 -5.03 3.18
N PHE A 47 -6.41 -3.79 2.72
CA PHE A 47 -6.26 -2.60 3.54
C PHE A 47 -7.45 -1.68 3.30
N THR A 48 -8.21 -1.40 4.35
CA THR A 48 -9.35 -0.48 4.32
C THR A 48 -9.00 0.79 5.07
N PHE A 49 -9.11 1.94 4.39
CA PHE A 49 -8.89 3.29 4.93
C PHE A 49 -10.20 3.85 5.46
N ASN A 50 -10.15 4.47 6.64
CA ASN A 50 -11.33 4.96 7.35
C ASN A 50 -12.46 3.90 7.36
N PRO A 51 -12.19 2.69 7.91
CA PRO A 51 -13.19 1.64 7.98
C PRO A 51 -14.37 2.14 8.80
N LEU A 52 -15.58 1.99 8.28
CA LEU A 52 -16.80 2.30 9.04
C LEU A 52 -16.82 1.45 10.32
N GLU A 53 -17.00 2.12 11.45
CA GLU A 53 -17.41 1.52 12.71
C GLU A 53 -18.68 2.26 13.15
N GLY A 54 -19.82 1.56 13.20
CA GLY A 54 -21.09 2.14 13.63
C GLY A 54 -21.88 2.93 12.57
N ASP A 55 -22.99 3.53 13.02
CA ASP A 55 -24.15 4.10 12.32
C ASP A 55 -23.93 5.21 11.26
N GLY A 56 -22.70 5.38 10.76
CA GLY A 56 -22.37 6.35 9.71
C GLY A 56 -22.08 7.77 10.21
N THR A 57 -22.29 8.07 11.49
CA THR A 57 -22.10 9.42 12.05
C THR A 57 -20.64 9.76 12.40
N GLY A 58 -19.74 8.77 12.45
CA GLY A 58 -18.32 8.96 12.80
C GLY A 58 -17.34 9.12 11.63
N ARG A 59 -17.81 9.10 10.38
CA ARG A 59 -16.94 8.99 9.19
C ARG A 59 -16.03 10.20 8.99
N GLU A 60 -16.46 11.36 9.46
CA GLU A 60 -15.77 12.64 9.29
C GLU A 60 -14.64 12.83 10.30
N ASN A 61 -14.77 12.23 11.49
CA ASN A 61 -13.77 12.27 12.55
C ASN A 61 -12.69 11.17 12.42
N GLY A 62 -12.89 10.17 11.56
CA GLY A 62 -12.01 9.00 11.40
C GLY A 62 -11.12 9.00 10.14
N VAL A 63 -11.15 10.07 9.34
CA VAL A 63 -10.48 10.13 8.04
C VAL A 63 -8.98 9.84 8.15
N PHE A 64 -8.46 9.12 7.16
CA PHE A 64 -7.01 8.93 7.06
C PHE A 64 -6.39 10.20 6.48
N ARG A 65 -5.55 10.86 7.24
CA ARG A 65 -4.95 12.14 6.92
C ARG A 65 -3.44 12.02 6.95
N VAL A 66 -2.80 12.53 5.91
CA VAL A 66 -1.37 12.84 5.86
C VAL A 66 -1.28 14.35 5.93
N LYS A 67 -0.97 14.90 7.11
CA LYS A 67 -0.93 16.35 7.32
C LYS A 67 0.16 17.01 6.48
N ASP A 68 1.30 16.33 6.34
CA ASP A 68 2.47 16.88 5.67
C ASP A 68 2.98 15.90 4.62
N ILE A 69 2.62 16.16 3.36
CA ILE A 69 3.33 15.58 2.22
C ILE A 69 4.56 16.45 2.00
N ASN A 70 5.74 15.88 2.16
CA ASN A 70 7.00 16.60 2.07
C ASN A 70 7.87 16.05 0.94
N LEU A 71 8.51 16.94 0.18
CA LEU A 71 9.66 16.61 -0.64
C LEU A 71 10.90 16.68 0.23
N TYR A 72 11.62 15.58 0.32
CA TYR A 72 12.97 15.52 0.87
C TYR A 72 13.93 15.54 -0.32
N PRO A 73 14.52 16.70 -0.67
CA PRO A 73 15.42 16.79 -1.81
C PRO A 73 16.69 15.98 -1.55
N GLY A 74 17.24 15.37 -2.60
CA GLY A 74 18.54 14.73 -2.51
C GLY A 74 19.65 15.76 -2.39
N VAL A 75 20.49 15.64 -1.36
CA VAL A 75 21.69 16.44 -1.19
C VAL A 75 22.88 15.62 -1.64
N LYS A 76 23.55 16.11 -2.67
CA LYS A 76 24.78 15.49 -3.17
C LYS A 76 25.98 16.09 -2.45
N THR A 77 26.65 15.26 -1.66
CA THR A 77 27.91 15.64 -0.99
C THR A 77 29.08 15.06 -1.77
N GLY A 78 29.98 15.92 -2.24
CA GLY A 78 31.15 15.55 -3.04
C GLY A 78 30.91 15.58 -4.56
N THR A 79 31.99 15.41 -5.32
CA THR A 79 32.01 15.45 -6.80
C THR A 79 32.50 14.12 -7.39
N GLY A 80 32.02 13.77 -8.59
CA GLY A 80 32.43 12.54 -9.28
C GLY A 80 31.70 11.27 -8.79
N PRO A 81 32.20 10.07 -9.14
CA PRO A 81 31.53 8.79 -8.89
C PRO A 81 31.45 8.39 -7.40
N THR A 82 32.17 9.07 -6.52
CA THR A 82 32.16 8.84 -5.06
C THR A 82 31.18 9.77 -4.32
N ALA A 83 30.39 10.57 -5.05
CA ALA A 83 29.42 11.46 -4.42
C ALA A 83 28.36 10.67 -3.65
N VAL A 84 28.10 11.08 -2.40
CA VAL A 84 27.10 10.46 -1.53
C VAL A 84 25.82 11.30 -1.61
N TYR A 85 24.69 10.64 -1.85
CA TYR A 85 23.37 11.26 -1.74
C TYR A 85 22.84 11.07 -0.33
N SER A 86 22.47 12.17 0.33
CA SER A 86 21.73 12.17 1.59
C SER A 86 20.39 12.88 1.43
N THR A 87 19.48 12.70 2.38
CA THR A 87 18.21 13.42 2.42
C THR A 87 18.40 14.82 3.01
N GLY A 88 17.97 15.83 2.27
CA GLY A 88 17.90 17.22 2.71
C GLY A 88 16.70 17.51 3.62
N ALA A 89 16.61 18.76 4.07
CA ALA A 89 15.49 19.21 4.92
C ALA A 89 14.14 19.13 4.17
N PRO A 90 13.04 18.81 4.87
CA PRO A 90 11.73 18.66 4.26
C PRO A 90 11.21 19.97 3.68
N GLN A 91 10.60 19.89 2.49
CA GLN A 91 9.86 20.96 1.85
C GLN A 91 8.38 20.56 1.72
N ARG A 92 7.49 21.27 2.42
CA ARG A 92 6.07 20.93 2.43
C ARG A 92 5.42 21.16 1.07
N LEU A 93 4.88 20.09 0.50
CA LEU A 93 4.13 20.09 -0.76
C LEU A 93 2.62 20.19 -0.53
N GLY A 94 2.10 19.67 0.58
CA GLY A 94 0.67 19.75 0.87
C GLY A 94 0.17 18.83 1.97
N GLU A 95 -1.13 18.54 1.90
CA GLU A 95 -1.89 17.67 2.80
C GLU A 95 -2.77 16.74 1.96
N MET A 96 -2.96 15.50 2.41
CA MET A 96 -3.87 14.54 1.77
C MET A 96 -4.84 13.97 2.79
N VAL A 97 -6.10 13.79 2.36
CA VAL A 97 -7.15 13.18 3.16
C VAL A 97 -7.85 12.09 2.35
N ILE A 98 -7.94 10.90 2.92
CA ILE A 98 -8.70 9.76 2.41
C ILE A 98 -9.91 9.55 3.34
N THR A 99 -11.09 9.82 2.82
CA THR A 99 -12.37 9.73 3.55
C THR A 99 -12.96 8.32 3.57
N GLY A 100 -12.37 7.40 2.80
CA GLY A 100 -12.74 6.01 2.72
C GLY A 100 -12.11 5.34 1.51
N GLY A 101 -11.95 4.02 1.57
CA GLY A 101 -11.47 3.26 0.43
C GLY A 101 -10.92 1.91 0.84
N ARG A 102 -10.74 1.03 -0.15
CA ARG A 102 -10.17 -0.29 0.03
C ARG A 102 -9.14 -0.57 -1.06
N ILE A 103 -7.96 -1.02 -0.64
CA ILE A 103 -6.94 -1.59 -1.51
C ILE A 103 -6.87 -3.08 -1.23
N SER A 104 -7.01 -3.91 -2.25
CA SER A 104 -6.98 -5.38 -2.14
C SER A 104 -5.97 -5.99 -3.11
N SER A 105 -5.31 -7.06 -2.67
CA SER A 105 -4.41 -7.89 -3.46
C SER A 105 -4.81 -9.36 -3.35
N GLN A 106 -4.70 -10.09 -4.46
CA GLN A 106 -5.00 -11.51 -4.53
C GLN A 106 -3.89 -12.23 -5.30
N LEU A 107 -3.30 -13.24 -4.66
CA LEU A 107 -2.33 -14.16 -5.25
C LEU A 107 -2.88 -15.59 -5.18
N GLY A 108 -2.88 -16.30 -6.30
CA GLY A 108 -3.25 -17.72 -6.36
C GLY A 108 -2.08 -18.59 -6.79
N ILE A 109 -1.83 -19.67 -6.06
CA ILE A 109 -0.83 -20.69 -6.40
C ILE A 109 -1.58 -21.99 -6.70
N VAL A 110 -1.35 -22.53 -7.90
CA VAL A 110 -1.72 -23.89 -8.28
C VAL A 110 -0.41 -24.65 -8.46
N PRO A 111 -0.04 -25.58 -7.55
CA PRO A 111 1.15 -26.40 -7.71
C PRO A 111 1.01 -27.22 -8.99
N ARG A 112 2.04 -27.28 -9.83
CA ARG A 112 2.06 -28.17 -10.99
C ARG A 112 3.01 -29.31 -10.71
N ASN A 113 2.49 -30.53 -10.71
CA ASN A 113 3.29 -31.74 -10.78
C ASN A 113 3.24 -32.29 -12.20
#